data_AF-A0A8J2VX45-F1
#
_entry.id   AF-A0A8J2VX45-F1
#
_cell.length_a   1.000
_cell.length_b   1.000
_cell.length_c   1.000
_cell.angle_alpha   90.00
_cell.angle_beta   90.00
_cell.angle_gamma   90.00
#
_symmetry.space_group_name_H-M   'P 1'
#
loop_
_entity.id
_entity.type
_entity.pdbx_description
1 polymer ?
#
loop_
_entity_poly.entity_id
_entity_poly.type
_entity_poly.pdbx_seq_one_letter_code
_entity_poly.pdbx_strand_id
1 'polypeptide(L)'
;MRRQFPLNFIFLALFTCAQSFILGVVCSLYEVNQVLMAVGITAAVCLGLTLFAFQTKWDFTMMGGALVALSMVLLVFGILAIIFRNNILHTVYAAAGALIFSLYLVYDTQLMMGGKHKYSISPEEYIFAALNLYYSNKNKSVGADGGAGQGVKAISDSKEMDKAQPLSDHAKAFDAVFFISAKKDEQDKGIYVIAGCERRPLGMCNGLFYIGLPGKGLLCSKKIPDTVLFGAQIGEFGAEGVLITPEEPMKKWSVSYKGPMWYQNEPSKIVEVEFNGEWTATSNYFDYDTDLHPPAVIRSIAREKWSRKYFKNLKTAHQSHYEQFGVMKCNFTIDKESFEITLPSFRDHSFGQKRDWTLMHRYAFHHIFLHDGTSISVGIICQPSTATRMEVGYVALPSRETLPVEWVEMQLYQHGEGGEAPRDYAFRMKAGDVIYIVQVLVEYESIHFVSQDWDARMVERFCKFVVNGVPGRGVSEFHYRHQGGRPDDVSQNDPEWYRKMCHKI
;
A
#
# COMPACT_ATOMS: atom_id res chain seq x y z
N MET A 1 -8.41 9.19 -18.57
CA MET A 1 -8.78 10.62 -18.40
C MET A 1 -7.68 11.60 -18.84
N ARG A 2 -6.45 11.58 -18.30
CA ARG A 2 -5.37 12.54 -18.64
C ARG A 2 -5.09 12.71 -20.15
N ARG A 3 -5.12 11.63 -20.92
CA ARG A 3 -4.85 11.62 -22.38
C ARG A 3 -6.13 11.55 -23.24
N GLN A 4 -7.31 11.59 -22.63
CA GLN A 4 -8.57 11.40 -23.35
C GLN A 4 -9.18 12.75 -23.73
N PHE A 5 -9.23 13.01 -25.04
CA PHE A 5 -9.99 14.12 -25.60
C PHE A 5 -11.50 13.83 -25.54
N PRO A 6 -12.37 14.79 -25.21
CA PRO A 6 -12.07 16.18 -24.82
C PRO A 6 -11.95 16.38 -23.29
N LEU A 7 -12.05 15.30 -22.49
CA LEU A 7 -12.08 15.38 -21.03
C LEU A 7 -10.87 16.09 -20.43
N ASN A 8 -9.68 15.87 -21.00
CA ASN A 8 -8.46 16.56 -20.61
C ASN A 8 -8.58 18.10 -20.71
N PHE A 9 -9.17 18.63 -21.79
CA PHE A 9 -9.43 20.06 -21.95
C PHE A 9 -10.54 20.57 -21.05
N ILE A 10 -11.60 19.77 -20.82
CA ILE A 10 -12.69 20.14 -19.91
C ILE A 10 -12.16 20.32 -18.49
N PHE A 11 -11.33 19.38 -18.01
CA PHE A 11 -10.72 19.49 -16.67
C PHE A 11 -9.72 20.65 -16.58
N LEU A 12 -8.90 20.86 -17.62
CA LEU A 12 -8.02 22.03 -17.67
C LEU A 12 -8.83 23.33 -17.60
N ALA A 13 -9.89 23.46 -18.39
CA ALA A 13 -10.75 24.63 -18.39
C ALA A 13 -11.42 24.86 -17.02
N LEU A 14 -11.98 23.81 -16.39
CA LEU A 14 -12.54 23.90 -15.05
C LEU A 14 -11.50 24.34 -14.01
N PHE A 15 -10.29 23.78 -14.07
CA PHE A 15 -9.19 24.17 -13.21
C PHE A 15 -8.78 25.64 -13.43
N THR A 16 -8.59 26.05 -14.68
CA THR A 16 -8.27 27.43 -15.04
C THR A 16 -9.35 28.40 -14.56
N CYS A 17 -10.64 28.06 -14.72
CA CYS A 17 -11.75 28.88 -14.22
C CYS A 17 -11.74 29.00 -12.69
N ALA A 18 -11.50 27.90 -11.97
CA ALA A 18 -11.42 27.93 -10.51
C ALA A 18 -10.24 28.79 -10.02
N GLN A 19 -9.06 28.65 -10.62
CA GLN A 19 -7.89 29.48 -10.31
C GLN A 19 -8.14 30.96 -10.66
N SER A 20 -8.75 31.23 -11.82
CA SER A 20 -9.10 32.59 -12.25
C SER A 20 -10.10 33.25 -11.31
N PHE A 21 -11.05 32.48 -10.76
CA PHE A 21 -11.99 33.00 -9.76
C PHE A 21 -11.27 33.42 -8.48
N ILE A 22 -10.39 32.56 -7.94
CA ILE A 22 -9.60 32.88 -6.73
C ILE A 22 -8.74 34.13 -6.97
N LEU A 23 -8.01 34.15 -8.09
CA LEU A 23 -7.19 35.30 -8.47
C LEU A 23 -8.04 36.56 -8.63
N GLY A 24 -9.21 36.46 -9.27
CA GLY A 24 -10.16 37.56 -9.44
C GLY A 24 -10.66 38.13 -8.12
N VAL A 25 -10.98 37.28 -7.14
CA VAL A 25 -11.34 37.72 -5.78
C VAL A 25 -10.19 38.50 -5.14
N VAL A 26 -8.95 38.03 -5.26
CA VAL A 26 -7.79 38.74 -4.71
C VAL A 26 -7.54 40.06 -5.44
N CYS A 27 -7.58 40.07 -6.78
CA CYS A 27 -7.40 41.27 -7.59
C CYS A 27 -8.47 42.35 -7.31
N SER A 28 -9.67 41.97 -6.85
CA SER A 28 -10.71 42.92 -6.45
C SER A 28 -10.32 43.81 -5.24
N LEU A 29 -9.26 43.44 -4.52
CA LEU A 29 -8.70 44.20 -3.41
C LEU A 29 -7.64 45.23 -3.83
N TYR A 30 -7.31 45.32 -5.13
CA TYR A 30 -6.22 46.15 -5.65
C TYR A 30 -6.71 47.08 -6.79
N GLU A 31 -5.97 48.17 -7.00
CA GLU A 31 -6.25 49.14 -8.07
C GLU A 31 -6.01 48.54 -9.47
N VAL A 32 -6.90 48.86 -10.42
CA VAL A 32 -6.89 48.29 -11.79
C VAL A 32 -5.52 48.49 -12.47
N ASN A 33 -4.94 49.68 -12.35
CA ASN A 33 -3.64 49.98 -12.94
C ASN A 33 -2.51 49.12 -12.36
N GLN A 34 -2.54 48.83 -11.06
CA GLN A 34 -1.54 47.99 -10.40
C GLN A 34 -1.67 46.53 -10.86
N VAL A 35 -2.89 46.03 -10.98
CA VAL A 35 -3.18 44.68 -11.48
C VAL A 35 -2.73 44.54 -12.94
N LEU A 36 -3.06 45.50 -13.80
CA LEU A 36 -2.65 45.49 -15.21
C LEU A 36 -1.12 45.54 -15.38
N MET A 37 -0.43 46.37 -14.58
CA MET A 37 1.03 46.40 -14.58
C MET A 37 1.63 45.06 -14.13
N ALA A 38 1.10 44.45 -13.07
CA ALA A 38 1.55 43.14 -12.60
C ALA A 38 1.36 42.05 -13.66
N VAL A 39 0.19 42.00 -14.32
CA VAL A 39 -0.07 41.06 -15.43
C VAL A 39 0.91 41.27 -16.58
N GLY A 40 1.15 42.52 -16.99
CA GLY A 40 2.10 42.82 -18.06
C GLY A 40 3.54 42.40 -17.74
N ILE A 41 4.00 42.68 -16.51
CA ILE A 41 5.34 42.28 -16.05
C ILE A 41 5.45 40.75 -15.99
N THR A 42 4.48 40.07 -15.38
CA THR A 42 4.49 38.60 -15.27
C THR A 42 4.46 37.94 -16.64
N ALA A 43 3.63 38.42 -17.57
CA ALA A 43 3.57 37.89 -18.93
C ALA A 43 4.91 38.05 -19.67
N ALA A 44 5.53 39.22 -19.59
CA ALA A 44 6.82 39.50 -20.22
C ALA A 44 7.95 38.63 -19.63
N VAL A 45 8.00 38.52 -18.30
CA VAL A 45 9.01 37.71 -17.59
C VAL A 45 8.83 36.22 -17.89
N CYS A 46 7.60 35.69 -17.79
CA CYS A 46 7.33 34.29 -18.12
C CYS A 46 7.71 33.97 -19.56
N LEU A 47 7.30 34.81 -20.53
CA LEU A 47 7.65 34.59 -21.94
C LEU A 47 9.17 34.61 -22.16
N GLY A 48 9.86 35.61 -21.60
CA GLY A 48 11.32 35.73 -21.71
C GLY A 48 12.07 34.53 -21.11
N LEU A 49 11.63 34.07 -19.93
CA LEU A 49 12.22 32.92 -19.26
C LEU A 49 11.91 31.59 -19.95
N THR A 50 10.72 31.42 -20.50
CA THR A 50 10.38 30.24 -21.32
C THR A 50 11.23 30.17 -22.58
N LEU A 51 11.39 31.30 -23.28
CA LEU A 51 12.28 31.38 -24.46
C LEU A 51 13.74 31.10 -24.08
N PHE A 52 14.19 31.60 -22.92
CA PHE A 52 15.52 31.29 -22.38
C PHE A 52 15.66 29.82 -21.94
N ALA A 53 14.61 29.19 -21.42
CA ALA A 53 14.67 27.78 -21.02
C ALA A 53 14.85 26.83 -22.22
N PHE A 54 14.47 27.26 -23.43
CA PHE A 54 14.66 26.46 -24.66
C PHE A 54 16.11 26.42 -25.17
N GLN A 55 17.03 27.24 -24.64
CA GLN A 55 18.45 27.08 -24.99
C GLN A 55 19.10 25.92 -24.21
N THR A 56 20.11 25.29 -24.80
CA THR A 56 20.79 24.10 -24.26
C THR A 56 22.21 24.36 -23.73
N LYS A 57 22.67 25.61 -23.73
CA LYS A 57 24.03 26.01 -23.31
C LYS A 57 24.17 26.08 -21.79
N TRP A 58 23.09 26.41 -21.08
CA TRP A 58 23.03 26.55 -19.62
C TRP A 58 21.99 25.59 -19.05
N ASP A 59 22.43 24.63 -18.25
CA ASP A 59 21.58 23.60 -17.63
C ASP A 59 21.34 23.91 -16.15
N PHE A 60 20.11 24.31 -15.82
CA PHE A 60 19.69 24.62 -14.46
C PHE A 60 19.17 23.39 -13.71
N THR A 61 19.02 22.23 -14.35
CA THR A 61 18.39 21.03 -13.74
C THR A 61 19.17 20.45 -12.55
N MET A 62 20.44 20.85 -12.38
CA MET A 62 21.27 20.49 -11.22
C MET A 62 21.11 21.44 -10.01
N MET A 63 20.38 22.56 -10.14
CA MET A 63 20.24 23.57 -9.08
C MET A 63 19.10 23.30 -8.08
N GLY A 64 18.43 22.14 -8.16
CA GLY A 64 17.27 21.83 -7.32
C GLY A 64 17.51 22.03 -5.81
N GLY A 65 18.66 21.58 -5.30
CA GLY A 65 19.04 21.78 -3.89
C GLY A 65 19.22 23.25 -3.49
N ALA A 66 19.76 24.09 -4.38
CA ALA A 66 19.93 25.52 -4.14
C ALA A 66 18.58 26.27 -4.15
N LEU A 67 17.64 25.87 -5.02
CA LEU A 67 16.30 26.45 -5.07
C LEU A 67 15.49 26.15 -3.81
N VAL A 68 15.62 24.93 -3.26
CA VAL A 68 15.01 24.57 -1.97
C VAL A 68 15.58 25.42 -0.83
N ALA A 69 16.91 25.57 -0.77
CA ALA A 69 17.56 26.40 0.26
C ALA A 69 17.11 27.87 0.18
N LEU A 70 17.05 28.45 -1.02
CA LEU A 70 16.56 29.82 -1.23
C LEU A 70 15.08 29.98 -0.83
N SER A 71 14.25 28.97 -1.10
CA SER A 71 12.83 28.96 -0.72
C SER A 71 12.65 28.92 0.80
N MET A 72 13.50 28.14 1.50
CA MET A 72 13.50 28.09 2.97
C MET A 72 13.94 29.42 3.59
N VAL A 73 14.96 30.07 3.02
CA VAL A 73 15.38 31.41 3.45
C VAL A 73 14.24 32.42 3.25
N LEU A 74 13.57 32.38 2.10
CA LEU A 74 12.42 33.23 1.81
C LEU A 74 11.27 32.99 2.79
N LEU A 75 11.00 31.73 3.15
CA LEU A 75 9.95 31.39 4.14
C LEU A 75 10.23 32.01 5.51
N VAL A 76 11.46 31.84 6.02
CA VAL A 76 11.86 32.42 7.32
C VAL A 76 11.82 33.94 7.27
N PHE A 77 12.31 34.55 6.19
CA PHE A 77 12.24 35.99 6.00
C PHE A 77 10.80 36.51 5.90
N GLY A 78 9.88 35.75 5.30
CA GLY A 78 8.45 36.05 5.27
C GLY A 78 7.81 36.10 6.65
N ILE A 79 8.15 35.16 7.54
CA ILE A 79 7.70 35.17 8.95
C ILE A 79 8.18 36.44 9.66
N LEU A 80 9.45 36.83 9.45
CA LEU A 80 9.99 38.06 10.01
C LEU A 80 9.30 39.30 9.43
N ALA A 81 9.03 39.34 8.12
CA ALA A 81 8.34 40.45 7.48
C ALA A 81 6.92 40.68 8.01
N ILE A 82 6.21 39.61 8.43
CA ILE A 82 4.89 39.70 9.08
C ILE A 82 4.98 40.41 10.45
N ILE A 83 6.09 40.24 11.17
CA ILE A 83 6.32 40.83 12.49
C ILE A 83 6.71 42.31 12.36
N PHE A 84 7.64 42.64 11.45
CA PHE A 84 8.20 43.99 11.34
C PHE A 84 7.39 44.97 10.46
N ARG A 85 6.42 44.48 9.66
CA ARG A 85 5.40 45.25 8.90
C ARG A 85 5.90 46.55 8.26
N ASN A 86 6.99 46.47 7.50
CA ASN A 86 7.58 47.61 6.79
C ASN A 86 7.33 47.48 5.27
N ASN A 87 6.85 48.55 4.63
CA ASN A 87 6.54 48.58 3.20
C ASN A 87 7.76 48.28 2.30
N ILE A 88 8.95 48.71 2.69
CA ILE A 88 10.20 48.41 1.97
C ILE A 88 10.50 46.91 2.09
N LEU A 89 10.34 46.33 3.30
CA LEU A 89 10.54 44.90 3.51
C LEU A 89 9.54 44.05 2.70
N HIS A 90 8.27 44.45 2.62
CA HIS A 90 7.28 43.76 1.79
C HIS A 90 7.61 43.84 0.29
N THR A 91 8.12 44.98 -0.18
CA THR A 91 8.53 45.16 -1.58
C THR A 91 9.74 44.28 -1.91
N VAL A 92 10.77 44.27 -1.05
CA VAL A 92 11.94 43.40 -1.20
C VAL A 92 11.55 41.94 -1.13
N TYR A 93 10.63 41.57 -0.24
CA TYR A 93 10.11 40.21 -0.13
C TYR A 93 9.41 39.75 -1.40
N ALA A 94 8.50 40.58 -1.93
CA ALA A 94 7.79 40.29 -3.17
C ALA A 94 8.75 40.14 -4.36
N ALA A 95 9.75 41.02 -4.47
CA ALA A 95 10.77 40.94 -5.52
C ALA A 95 11.63 39.67 -5.40
N ALA A 96 12.05 39.29 -4.19
CA ALA A 96 12.81 38.07 -3.95
C ALA A 96 11.98 36.81 -4.27
N GLY A 97 10.70 36.79 -3.90
CA GLY A 97 9.79 35.71 -4.24
C GLY A 97 9.57 35.56 -5.75
N ALA A 98 9.36 36.68 -6.45
CA ALA A 98 9.23 36.69 -7.91
C ALA A 98 10.49 36.16 -8.61
N LEU A 99 11.68 36.51 -8.11
CA LEU A 99 12.96 36.04 -8.64
C LEU A 99 13.14 34.52 -8.43
N ILE A 100 12.85 34.02 -7.23
CA ILE A 100 12.97 32.57 -6.93
C ILE A 100 11.97 31.78 -7.79
N PHE A 101 10.73 32.23 -7.91
CA PHE A 101 9.73 31.58 -8.75
C PHE A 101 10.12 31.59 -10.23
N SER A 102 10.76 32.67 -10.70
CA SER A 102 11.32 32.77 -12.04
C SER A 102 12.40 31.71 -12.30
N LEU A 103 13.25 31.41 -11.32
CA LEU A 103 14.24 30.34 -11.41
C LEU A 103 13.59 28.95 -11.42
N TYR A 104 12.53 28.73 -10.62
CA TYR A 104 11.74 27.50 -10.69
C TYR A 104 11.08 27.30 -12.05
N LEU A 105 10.57 28.36 -12.68
CA LEU A 105 9.97 28.28 -14.00
C LEU A 105 10.99 27.78 -15.05
N VAL A 106 12.21 28.31 -15.03
CA VAL A 106 13.30 27.85 -15.92
C VAL A 106 13.69 26.41 -15.60
N TYR A 107 13.88 26.09 -14.31
CA TYR A 107 14.20 24.75 -13.84
C TYR A 107 13.17 23.70 -14.28
N ASP A 108 11.89 23.93 -13.98
CA ASP A 108 10.80 23.03 -14.29
C ASP A 108 10.63 22.89 -15.81
N THR A 109 10.72 24.00 -16.57
CA THR A 109 10.63 23.96 -18.04
C THR A 109 11.77 23.13 -18.65
N GLN A 110 13.01 23.30 -18.20
CA GLN A 110 14.15 22.51 -18.66
C GLN A 110 14.04 21.03 -18.25
N LEU A 111 13.56 20.76 -17.02
CA LEU A 111 13.37 19.40 -16.51
C LEU A 111 12.23 18.64 -17.24
N MET A 112 11.22 19.33 -17.75
CA MET A 112 10.14 18.69 -18.51
C MET A 112 10.47 18.51 -19.99
N MET A 113 11.20 19.46 -20.59
CA MET A 113 11.46 19.52 -22.04
C MET A 113 12.81 18.92 -22.45
N GLY A 114 13.76 18.78 -21.53
CA GLY A 114 15.14 18.35 -21.80
C GLY A 114 15.44 16.89 -21.40
N GLY A 115 16.52 16.34 -21.98
CA GLY A 115 17.20 15.14 -21.49
C GLY A 115 16.59 13.77 -21.83
N LYS A 116 17.33 12.70 -21.52
CA LYS A 116 16.86 11.29 -21.47
C LYS A 116 16.66 10.85 -20.03
N HIS A 117 15.94 11.62 -19.24
CA HIS A 117 15.65 11.31 -17.84
C HIS A 117 14.16 11.06 -17.61
N LYS A 118 13.83 10.37 -16.51
CA LYS A 118 12.47 9.91 -16.14
C LYS A 118 11.41 11.02 -16.06
N TYR A 119 11.83 12.28 -15.95
CA TYR A 119 10.96 13.46 -15.85
C TYR A 119 10.66 14.15 -17.19
N SER A 120 11.27 13.69 -18.28
CA SER A 120 10.98 14.23 -19.63
C SER A 120 9.56 13.85 -20.04
N ILE A 121 8.79 14.85 -20.47
CA ILE A 121 7.39 14.69 -20.83
C ILE A 121 7.30 14.56 -22.35
N SER A 122 6.53 13.57 -22.84
CA SER A 122 6.27 13.43 -24.27
C SER A 122 5.56 14.69 -24.81
N PRO A 123 5.88 15.19 -26.03
CA PRO A 123 5.20 16.32 -26.65
C PRO A 123 3.67 16.20 -26.72
N GLU A 124 3.15 14.97 -26.68
CA GLU A 124 1.71 14.66 -26.68
C GLU A 124 1.02 14.94 -25.32
N GLU A 125 1.77 15.29 -24.27
CA GLU A 125 1.26 15.49 -22.91
C GLU A 125 1.29 16.96 -22.45
N TYR A 126 1.07 17.89 -23.38
CA TYR A 126 1.08 19.34 -23.13
C TYR A 126 0.13 19.81 -22.01
N ILE A 127 -1.02 19.16 -21.81
CA ILE A 127 -1.93 19.48 -20.69
C ILE A 127 -1.30 19.09 -19.34
N PHE A 128 -0.59 17.97 -19.29
CA PHE A 128 0.09 17.53 -18.08
C PHE A 128 1.32 18.41 -17.78
N ALA A 129 2.08 18.78 -18.81
CA ALA A 129 3.16 19.76 -18.69
C ALA A 129 2.64 21.12 -18.17
N ALA A 130 1.51 21.61 -18.71
CA ALA A 130 0.88 22.83 -18.24
C ALA A 130 0.45 22.75 -16.76
N LEU A 131 -0.21 21.66 -16.35
CA LEU A 131 -0.61 21.46 -14.96
C LEU A 131 0.59 21.34 -14.02
N ASN A 132 1.69 20.70 -14.43
CA ASN A 132 2.91 20.61 -13.62
C ASN A 132 3.60 21.97 -13.45
N LEU A 133 3.56 22.86 -14.45
CA LEU A 133 4.02 24.25 -14.28
C LEU A 133 3.16 25.02 -13.28
N TYR A 134 1.84 24.81 -13.29
CA TYR A 134 0.93 25.43 -12.30
C TYR A 134 1.16 24.92 -10.88
N TYR A 135 1.59 23.68 -10.74
CA TYR A 135 1.63 22.97 -9.45
C TYR A 135 3.03 22.49 -9.05
N SER A 136 4.08 23.15 -9.57
CA SER A 136 5.52 22.88 -9.39
C SER A 136 5.78 21.76 -8.38
N ASN A 137 6.07 20.57 -8.94
CA ASN A 137 6.17 19.24 -8.31
C ASN A 137 6.20 19.21 -6.77
N LYS A 138 5.05 18.92 -6.15
CA LYS A 138 5.06 18.30 -4.81
C LYS A 138 5.47 16.84 -4.96
N ASN A 139 6.75 16.62 -4.69
CA ASN A 139 7.48 15.37 -4.81
C ASN A 139 6.75 14.14 -4.26
N LYS A 140 7.01 13.00 -4.92
CA LYS A 140 6.92 11.63 -4.39
C LYS A 140 7.99 11.38 -3.30
N SER A 141 8.17 12.36 -2.40
CA SER A 141 9.11 12.31 -1.28
C SER A 141 8.36 11.99 0.02
N VAL A 142 9.09 11.58 1.04
CA VAL A 142 8.56 11.48 2.42
C VAL A 142 7.90 12.80 2.78
N GLY A 143 6.72 12.76 3.42
CA GLY A 143 6.06 13.97 3.88
C GLY A 143 6.99 14.76 4.81
N ALA A 144 6.98 16.09 4.70
CA ALA A 144 7.88 16.98 5.46
C ALA A 144 7.82 16.79 6.99
N ASP A 145 6.74 16.18 7.50
CA ASP A 145 6.50 15.91 8.91
C ASP A 145 6.56 14.41 9.27
N GLY A 146 7.15 13.56 8.41
CA GLY A 146 7.05 12.09 8.54
C GLY A 146 5.66 11.53 8.23
N GLY A 147 4.80 12.34 7.60
CA GLY A 147 3.47 11.93 7.17
C GLY A 147 3.51 11.06 5.91
N ALA A 148 2.80 9.94 5.94
CA ALA A 148 2.59 9.01 4.83
C ALA A 148 1.11 9.01 4.40
N GLY A 149 0.83 8.60 3.17
CA GLY A 149 -0.53 8.54 2.65
C GLY A 149 -0.59 8.39 1.13
N GLN A 150 -1.80 8.40 0.57
CA GLN A 150 -1.98 8.27 -0.88
C GLN A 150 -1.22 9.37 -1.64
N GLY A 151 -0.25 8.96 -2.44
CA GLY A 151 0.66 9.81 -3.20
C GLY A 151 1.96 10.18 -2.47
N VAL A 152 2.16 9.77 -1.20
CA VAL A 152 3.27 10.15 -0.33
C VAL A 152 3.82 8.92 0.41
N LYS A 153 5.06 8.53 0.09
CA LYS A 153 5.72 7.38 0.74
C LYS A 153 5.92 7.62 2.23
N ALA A 154 5.74 6.59 3.06
CA ALA A 154 6.24 6.61 4.44
C ALA A 154 7.76 6.62 4.51
N ILE A 155 8.41 5.74 3.74
CA ILE A 155 9.85 5.59 3.72
C ILE A 155 10.31 5.62 2.26
N SER A 156 11.27 6.50 1.96
CA SER A 156 11.76 6.65 0.58
C SER A 156 12.76 5.58 0.17
N ASP A 157 13.63 5.16 1.08
CA ASP A 157 14.58 4.07 0.85
C ASP A 157 13.90 2.72 1.07
N SER A 158 13.79 1.94 -0.01
CA SER A 158 13.21 0.60 0.04
C SER A 158 13.99 -0.36 0.96
N LYS A 159 15.30 -0.14 1.18
CA LYS A 159 16.08 -0.96 2.12
C LYS A 159 15.66 -0.75 3.57
N GLU A 160 15.33 0.50 3.90
CA GLU A 160 14.85 0.86 5.23
C GLU A 160 13.39 0.45 5.45
N MET A 161 12.63 0.31 4.37
CA MET A 161 11.25 -0.19 4.38
C MET A 161 11.17 -1.72 4.53
N ASP A 162 12.16 -2.47 4.05
CA ASP A 162 12.17 -3.94 4.09
C ASP A 162 13.04 -4.51 5.21
N LYS A 163 12.69 -4.11 6.43
CA LYS A 163 13.21 -4.65 7.68
C LYS A 163 12.16 -4.49 8.79
N ALA A 164 12.39 -5.14 9.93
CA ALA A 164 11.60 -4.91 11.12
C ALA A 164 11.53 -3.41 11.47
N GLN A 165 10.32 -2.85 11.47
CA GLN A 165 10.06 -1.45 11.78
C GLN A 165 10.01 -1.21 13.30
N PRO A 166 10.40 -0.02 13.79
CA PRO A 166 10.16 0.30 15.18
C PRO A 166 8.66 0.37 15.47
N LEU A 167 8.20 -0.29 16.54
CA LEU A 167 6.84 -0.15 17.02
C LEU A 167 6.65 1.21 17.70
N SER A 168 5.49 1.84 17.49
CA SER A 168 5.13 3.07 18.20
C SER A 168 4.78 2.78 19.67
N ASP A 169 4.64 3.84 20.47
CA ASP A 169 4.21 3.75 21.88
C ASP A 169 2.71 3.42 22.04
N HIS A 170 1.96 3.27 20.94
CA HIS A 170 0.54 2.94 21.01
C HIS A 170 0.33 1.45 21.35
N ALA A 171 -0.64 1.14 22.21
CA ALA A 171 -1.01 -0.25 22.54
C ALA A 171 -1.42 -1.12 21.33
N LYS A 172 -1.77 -0.49 20.20
CA LYS A 172 -2.18 -1.13 18.94
C LYS A 172 -1.11 -0.95 17.85
N ALA A 173 0.11 -0.56 18.23
CA ALA A 173 1.26 -0.55 17.32
C ALA A 173 1.43 -1.91 16.67
N PHE A 174 1.95 -1.93 15.45
CA PHE A 174 2.11 -3.17 14.72
C PHE A 174 3.18 -3.07 13.64
N ASP A 175 3.70 -4.24 13.29
CA ASP A 175 4.49 -4.46 12.08
C ASP A 175 4.28 -5.91 11.64
N ALA A 176 3.76 -6.12 10.43
CA ALA A 176 3.28 -7.40 9.94
C ALA A 176 3.93 -7.81 8.62
N VAL A 177 4.27 -9.09 8.54
CA VAL A 177 4.70 -9.76 7.30
C VAL A 177 3.89 -11.03 7.10
N PHE A 178 3.46 -11.25 5.85
CA PHE A 178 2.68 -12.41 5.45
C PHE A 178 3.22 -13.00 4.17
N PHE A 179 3.19 -14.33 4.09
CA PHE A 179 3.66 -15.10 2.95
C PHE A 179 2.58 -16.08 2.52
N ILE A 180 2.30 -16.11 1.22
CA ILE A 180 1.36 -17.05 0.62
C ILE A 180 2.08 -17.74 -0.53
N SER A 181 2.09 -19.07 -0.52
CA SER A 181 2.71 -19.86 -1.56
C SER A 181 1.78 -20.97 -2.00
N ALA A 182 1.60 -21.12 -3.31
CA ALA A 182 0.70 -22.14 -3.83
C ALA A 182 1.10 -22.63 -5.22
N LYS A 183 0.93 -23.93 -5.44
CA LYS A 183 0.95 -24.55 -6.78
C LYS A 183 0.06 -25.78 -6.80
N LYS A 184 -0.07 -26.43 -7.96
CA LYS A 184 -0.62 -27.78 -8.05
C LYS A 184 0.48 -28.85 -8.01
N ASP A 185 0.13 -30.04 -7.58
CA ASP A 185 0.90 -31.27 -7.80
C ASP A 185 0.67 -31.83 -9.22
N GLU A 186 1.18 -33.04 -9.46
CA GLU A 186 1.05 -33.75 -10.73
C GLU A 186 -0.40 -34.21 -11.01
N GLN A 187 -1.23 -34.39 -9.98
CA GLN A 187 -2.63 -34.83 -10.04
C GLN A 187 -3.64 -33.67 -10.00
N ASP A 188 -3.19 -32.44 -10.23
CA ASP A 188 -4.01 -31.21 -10.16
C ASP A 188 -4.67 -30.98 -8.78
N LYS A 189 -3.97 -31.34 -7.70
CA LYS A 189 -4.32 -31.01 -6.31
C LYS A 189 -3.41 -29.90 -5.78
N GLY A 190 -3.97 -29.00 -4.97
CA GLY A 190 -3.22 -27.86 -4.45
C GLY A 190 -2.21 -28.23 -3.35
N ILE A 191 -1.02 -27.66 -3.44
CA ILE A 191 -0.02 -27.58 -2.38
C ILE A 191 0.04 -26.13 -1.93
N TYR A 192 -0.07 -25.90 -0.62
CA TYR A 192 -0.17 -24.56 -0.05
C TYR A 192 0.76 -24.41 1.15
N VAL A 193 1.41 -23.25 1.28
CA VAL A 193 2.14 -22.85 2.47
C VAL A 193 1.81 -21.40 2.75
N ILE A 194 1.34 -21.12 3.97
CA ILE A 194 1.07 -19.76 4.44
C ILE A 194 1.79 -19.56 5.76
N ALA A 195 2.45 -18.41 5.90
CA ALA A 195 3.11 -18.00 7.13
C ALA A 195 2.84 -16.52 7.39
N GLY A 196 2.48 -16.19 8.62
CA GLY A 196 2.18 -14.82 9.01
C GLY A 196 2.74 -14.50 10.38
N CYS A 197 3.27 -13.29 10.54
CA CYS A 197 3.65 -12.75 11.83
C CYS A 197 3.44 -11.24 11.86
N GLU A 198 2.57 -10.78 12.76
CA GLU A 198 2.37 -9.38 13.10
C GLU A 198 2.90 -9.12 14.51
N ARG A 199 3.98 -8.38 14.60
CA ARG A 199 4.61 -7.98 15.86
C ARG A 199 3.76 -6.93 16.54
N ARG A 200 3.62 -7.07 17.86
CA ARG A 200 2.87 -6.19 18.73
C ARG A 200 3.72 -5.85 19.96
N PRO A 201 3.35 -4.81 20.74
CA PRO A 201 4.07 -4.48 21.97
C PRO A 201 4.19 -5.67 22.93
N LEU A 202 5.18 -5.59 23.84
CA LEU A 202 5.38 -6.54 24.94
C LEU A 202 5.73 -7.98 24.51
N GLY A 203 6.38 -8.15 23.35
CA GLY A 203 6.81 -9.47 22.87
C GLY A 203 5.65 -10.39 22.47
N MET A 204 4.50 -9.79 22.15
CA MET A 204 3.34 -10.48 21.58
C MET A 204 3.41 -10.42 20.05
N CYS A 205 2.93 -11.49 19.40
CA CYS A 205 2.68 -11.51 17.96
C CYS A 205 1.28 -12.03 17.67
N ASN A 206 0.65 -11.55 16.60
CA ASN A 206 -0.39 -12.31 15.92
C ASN A 206 0.28 -13.16 14.83
N GLY A 207 0.40 -14.47 15.04
CA GLY A 207 1.12 -15.36 14.12
C GLY A 207 0.34 -16.61 13.75
N LEU A 208 0.61 -17.13 12.54
CA LEU A 208 -0.05 -18.32 12.01
C LEU A 208 0.85 -19.07 11.02
N PHE A 209 0.56 -20.36 10.85
CA PHE A 209 1.23 -21.20 9.87
C PHE A 209 0.26 -22.26 9.35
N TYR A 210 0.22 -22.44 8.03
CA TYR A 210 -0.59 -23.45 7.35
C TYR A 210 0.24 -24.23 6.34
N ILE A 211 -0.02 -25.53 6.24
CA ILE A 211 0.49 -26.39 5.16
C ILE A 211 -0.68 -27.20 4.59
N GLY A 212 -1.03 -26.96 3.32
CA GLY A 212 -2.00 -27.77 2.59
C GLY A 212 -1.29 -28.78 1.71
N LEU A 213 -1.60 -30.07 1.85
CA LEU A 213 -0.99 -31.14 1.05
C LEU A 213 -2.03 -32.06 0.42
N PRO A 214 -1.84 -32.45 -0.86
CA PRO A 214 -2.63 -33.47 -1.52
C PRO A 214 -2.70 -34.76 -0.72
N GLY A 215 -3.91 -35.30 -0.53
CA GLY A 215 -4.14 -36.56 0.18
C GLY A 215 -3.95 -36.53 1.70
N LYS A 216 -3.37 -35.46 2.28
CA LYS A 216 -3.19 -35.32 3.74
C LYS A 216 -4.18 -34.33 4.36
N GLY A 217 -4.58 -33.30 3.62
CA GLY A 217 -5.47 -32.24 4.11
C GLY A 217 -4.72 -30.96 4.46
N LEU A 218 -5.33 -30.12 5.29
CA LEU A 218 -4.78 -28.84 5.74
C LEU A 218 -4.25 -28.99 7.16
N LEU A 219 -2.96 -28.75 7.36
CA LEU A 219 -2.35 -28.59 8.68
C LEU A 219 -2.43 -27.14 9.12
N CYS A 220 -2.78 -26.95 10.38
CA CYS A 220 -2.86 -25.66 11.06
C CYS A 220 -1.88 -25.66 12.25
N SER A 221 -1.15 -24.57 12.47
CA SER A 221 -0.37 -24.40 13.69
C SER A 221 -1.24 -24.56 14.94
N LYS A 222 -0.65 -25.12 16.01
CA LYS A 222 -1.37 -25.56 17.21
C LYS A 222 -2.41 -24.59 17.79
N LYS A 223 -2.14 -23.28 17.76
CA LYS A 223 -3.00 -22.28 18.40
C LYS A 223 -4.22 -21.87 17.57
N ILE A 224 -4.23 -22.13 16.25
CA ILE A 224 -5.38 -21.80 15.39
C ILE A 224 -6.65 -22.47 15.98
N PRO A 225 -7.75 -21.72 16.16
CA PRO A 225 -8.06 -20.43 15.52
C PRO A 225 -7.50 -19.18 16.22
N ASP A 226 -6.88 -19.30 17.39
CA ASP A 226 -6.18 -18.18 18.02
C ASP A 226 -4.84 -17.91 17.32
N THR A 227 -4.49 -16.65 17.17
CA THR A 227 -3.17 -16.26 16.63
C THR A 227 -2.31 -15.55 17.65
N VAL A 228 -2.75 -15.37 18.90
CA VAL A 228 -1.95 -14.64 19.91
C VAL A 228 -0.80 -15.52 20.39
N LEU A 229 0.42 -15.18 19.98
CA LEU A 229 1.67 -15.85 20.32
C LEU A 229 2.51 -14.97 21.26
N PHE A 230 3.29 -15.61 22.12
CA PHE A 230 4.13 -14.93 23.11
C PHE A 230 5.61 -15.30 22.99
N GLY A 231 6.47 -14.41 23.47
CA GLY A 231 7.91 -14.64 23.53
C GLY A 231 8.66 -14.15 22.31
N ALA A 232 8.07 -13.24 21.53
CA ALA A 232 8.75 -12.60 20.42
C ALA A 232 9.89 -11.72 20.92
N GLN A 233 11.06 -11.85 20.29
CA GLN A 233 12.19 -10.97 20.58
C GLN A 233 12.01 -9.60 19.94
N ILE A 234 12.66 -8.59 20.52
CA ILE A 234 12.64 -7.24 19.96
C ILE A 234 13.29 -7.28 18.57
N GLY A 235 12.58 -6.81 17.55
CA GLY A 235 13.12 -6.78 16.19
C GLY A 235 12.85 -8.06 15.37
N GLU A 236 12.29 -9.11 15.96
CA GLU A 236 12.08 -10.40 15.27
C GLU A 236 10.60 -10.67 14.96
N PHE A 237 10.31 -11.20 13.77
CA PHE A 237 8.98 -11.66 13.39
C PHE A 237 8.83 -13.13 13.75
N GLY A 238 8.68 -13.45 15.03
CA GLY A 238 8.58 -14.84 15.43
C GLY A 238 8.21 -15.06 16.89
N ALA A 239 7.41 -16.09 17.12
CA ALA A 239 7.04 -16.61 18.43
C ALA A 239 6.47 -18.02 18.25
N GLU A 240 6.58 -18.87 19.29
CA GLU A 240 5.94 -20.19 19.36
C GLU A 240 6.13 -21.06 18.10
N GLY A 241 7.38 -21.12 17.64
CA GLY A 241 7.79 -21.95 16.50
C GLY A 241 7.88 -21.19 15.19
N VAL A 242 7.09 -20.13 14.98
CA VAL A 242 7.20 -19.26 13.79
C VAL A 242 8.42 -18.37 13.92
N LEU A 243 9.22 -18.27 12.86
CA LEU A 243 10.28 -17.26 12.74
C LEU A 243 10.42 -16.81 11.29
N ILE A 244 10.42 -15.50 11.08
CA ILE A 244 10.52 -14.86 9.77
C ILE A 244 11.62 -13.79 9.85
N THR A 245 12.57 -13.85 8.93
CA THR A 245 13.76 -12.99 8.98
C THR A 245 14.06 -12.37 7.62
N PRO A 246 14.19 -11.04 7.52
CA PRO A 246 14.74 -10.41 6.33
C PRO A 246 16.23 -10.74 6.19
N GLU A 247 16.64 -11.31 5.06
CA GLU A 247 18.05 -11.62 4.78
C GLU A 247 18.70 -10.56 3.88
N GLU A 248 18.00 -10.20 2.79
CA GLU A 248 18.43 -9.13 1.89
C GLU A 248 17.21 -8.28 1.52
N PRO A 249 17.19 -6.98 1.86
CA PRO A 249 16.05 -6.11 1.59
C PRO A 249 15.58 -6.16 0.14
N MET A 250 14.27 -6.28 -0.04
CA MET A 250 13.50 -6.40 -1.28
C MET A 250 13.84 -7.61 -2.14
N LYS A 251 14.61 -8.57 -1.62
CA LYS A 251 15.15 -9.68 -2.39
C LYS A 251 14.96 -11.02 -1.72
N LYS A 252 15.25 -11.13 -0.42
CA LYS A 252 15.40 -12.43 0.22
C LYS A 252 14.95 -12.42 1.68
N TRP A 253 14.16 -13.43 2.03
CA TRP A 253 13.64 -13.65 3.37
C TRP A 253 13.73 -15.14 3.72
N SER A 254 14.00 -15.47 4.99
CA SER A 254 13.81 -16.81 5.52
C SER A 254 12.52 -16.91 6.31
N VAL A 255 11.84 -18.05 6.18
CA VAL A 255 10.60 -18.39 6.88
C VAL A 255 10.77 -19.78 7.46
N SER A 256 10.64 -19.93 8.77
CA SER A 256 10.69 -21.22 9.43
C SER A 256 9.52 -21.43 10.39
N TYR A 257 9.20 -22.70 10.59
CA TYR A 257 8.26 -23.14 11.61
C TYR A 257 8.78 -24.39 12.28
N LYS A 258 8.78 -24.43 13.61
CA LYS A 258 9.08 -25.65 14.37
C LYS A 258 8.10 -25.84 15.51
N GLY A 259 7.29 -26.89 15.40
CA GLY A 259 6.37 -27.27 16.47
C GLY A 259 5.19 -28.12 16.02
N PRO A 260 4.25 -28.35 16.93
CA PRO A 260 3.07 -29.17 16.67
C PRO A 260 2.06 -28.48 15.76
N MET A 261 1.52 -29.22 14.80
CA MET A 261 0.38 -28.83 13.96
C MET A 261 -0.74 -29.86 14.06
N TRP A 262 -1.98 -29.45 13.78
CA TRP A 262 -3.15 -30.34 13.74
C TRP A 262 -3.79 -30.36 12.36
N TYR A 263 -4.42 -31.47 12.00
CA TYR A 263 -5.13 -31.62 10.72
C TYR A 263 -6.56 -31.09 10.80
N GLN A 264 -6.94 -30.19 9.91
CA GLN A 264 -8.29 -29.64 9.85
C GLN A 264 -9.39 -30.70 9.72
N ASN A 265 -9.16 -31.70 8.88
CA ASN A 265 -10.08 -32.81 8.65
C ASN A 265 -10.06 -33.86 9.77
N GLU A 266 -9.04 -33.86 10.63
CA GLU A 266 -8.90 -34.77 11.77
C GLU A 266 -8.31 -34.02 12.99
N PRO A 267 -9.06 -33.12 13.66
CA PRO A 267 -8.49 -32.17 14.63
C PRO A 267 -7.82 -32.80 15.86
N SER A 268 -8.15 -34.06 16.17
CA SER A 268 -7.48 -34.82 17.24
C SER A 268 -6.06 -35.28 16.88
N LYS A 269 -5.69 -35.24 15.60
CA LYS A 269 -4.39 -35.71 15.11
C LYS A 269 -3.40 -34.55 15.10
N ILE A 270 -2.42 -34.65 16.00
CA ILE A 270 -1.30 -33.71 16.11
C ILE A 270 -0.04 -34.37 15.55
N VAL A 271 0.76 -33.61 14.82
CA VAL A 271 2.03 -34.03 14.23
C VAL A 271 3.10 -32.98 14.48
N GLU A 272 4.35 -33.41 14.58
CA GLU A 272 5.46 -32.48 14.70
C GLU A 272 5.93 -32.04 13.31
N VAL A 273 6.11 -30.73 13.14
CA VAL A 273 6.54 -30.13 11.87
C VAL A 273 7.80 -29.31 12.10
N GLU A 274 8.78 -29.52 11.22
CA GLU A 274 9.96 -28.66 11.10
C GLU A 274 10.06 -28.20 9.65
N PHE A 275 9.88 -26.90 9.42
CA PHE A 275 9.82 -26.27 8.12
C PHE A 275 10.92 -25.21 8.01
N ASN A 276 11.62 -25.22 6.88
CA ASN A 276 12.56 -24.18 6.49
C ASN A 276 12.29 -23.76 5.06
N GLY A 277 12.03 -22.47 4.87
CA GLY A 277 11.74 -21.84 3.59
C GLY A 277 12.66 -20.66 3.33
N GLU A 278 13.11 -20.57 2.08
CA GLU A 278 13.79 -19.42 1.53
C GLU A 278 12.87 -18.77 0.50
N TRP A 279 12.47 -17.53 0.76
CA TRP A 279 11.69 -16.72 -0.16
C TRP A 279 12.61 -15.77 -0.93
N THR A 280 12.49 -15.78 -2.26
CA THR A 280 13.24 -14.89 -3.15
C THR A 280 12.29 -14.10 -4.05
N ALA A 281 12.48 -12.80 -4.13
CA ALA A 281 11.69 -11.91 -4.97
C ALA A 281 11.89 -12.20 -6.47
N THR A 282 10.80 -12.15 -7.24
CA THR A 282 10.82 -12.27 -8.70
C THR A 282 10.19 -11.06 -9.40
N SER A 283 9.39 -10.26 -8.69
CA SER A 283 8.84 -8.99 -9.16
C SER A 283 9.48 -7.78 -8.46
N ASN A 284 9.28 -6.60 -9.05
CA ASN A 284 9.40 -5.35 -8.29
C ASN A 284 8.34 -5.33 -7.18
N TYR A 285 8.62 -4.59 -6.09
CA TYR A 285 7.61 -4.35 -5.07
C TYR A 285 6.54 -3.38 -5.60
N PHE A 286 5.33 -3.53 -5.10
CA PHE A 286 4.19 -2.66 -5.38
C PHE A 286 3.80 -1.92 -4.11
N ASP A 287 3.97 -0.59 -4.11
CA ASP A 287 3.78 0.26 -2.96
C ASP A 287 2.36 0.85 -2.96
N TYR A 288 1.52 0.47 -2.00
CA TYR A 288 0.13 0.92 -1.98
C TYR A 288 -0.01 2.41 -1.70
N ASP A 289 1.02 3.07 -1.16
CA ASP A 289 0.99 4.50 -0.93
C ASP A 289 1.13 5.26 -2.26
N THR A 290 1.81 4.69 -3.27
CA THR A 290 2.19 5.46 -4.47
C THR A 290 1.85 4.81 -5.82
N ASP A 291 1.62 3.50 -5.87
CA ASP A 291 1.49 2.74 -7.11
C ASP A 291 0.03 2.35 -7.43
N LEU A 292 -0.91 2.55 -6.50
CA LEU A 292 -2.34 2.34 -6.76
C LEU A 292 -2.83 3.19 -7.95
N HIS A 293 -3.78 2.63 -8.72
CA HIS A 293 -4.39 3.34 -9.84
C HIS A 293 -5.11 4.61 -9.35
N PRO A 294 -4.66 5.84 -9.70
CA PRO A 294 -5.20 7.05 -9.07
C PRO A 294 -6.71 7.23 -9.24
N PRO A 295 -7.32 6.95 -10.41
CA PRO A 295 -8.77 6.97 -10.53
C PRO A 295 -9.52 6.01 -9.59
N ALA A 296 -8.95 4.84 -9.26
CA ALA A 296 -9.59 3.91 -8.32
C ALA A 296 -9.62 4.50 -6.90
N VAL A 297 -8.51 5.11 -6.50
CA VAL A 297 -8.37 5.83 -5.22
C VAL A 297 -9.31 7.04 -5.16
N ILE A 298 -9.35 7.86 -6.22
CA ILE A 298 -10.24 9.03 -6.27
C ILE A 298 -11.71 8.59 -6.18
N ARG A 299 -12.10 7.51 -6.87
CA ARG A 299 -13.46 6.98 -6.79
C ARG A 299 -13.84 6.49 -5.40
N SER A 300 -12.92 5.88 -4.64
CA SER A 300 -13.21 5.43 -3.28
C SER A 300 -13.48 6.61 -2.34
N ILE A 301 -12.69 7.67 -2.43
CA ILE A 301 -12.86 8.89 -1.62
C ILE A 301 -14.09 9.69 -2.06
N ALA A 302 -14.34 9.82 -3.37
CA ALA A 302 -15.45 10.61 -3.91
C ALA A 302 -16.83 10.02 -3.58
N ARG A 303 -16.91 8.73 -3.23
CA ARG A 303 -18.13 8.08 -2.76
C ARG A 303 -18.53 8.50 -1.34
N GLU A 304 -17.59 9.00 -0.56
CA GLU A 304 -17.80 9.27 0.86
C GLU A 304 -18.33 10.69 1.11
N LYS A 305 -19.02 10.86 2.24
CA LYS A 305 -19.44 12.19 2.70
C LYS A 305 -18.24 12.94 3.29
N TRP A 306 -17.81 13.99 2.60
CA TRP A 306 -16.66 14.78 3.03
C TRP A 306 -16.98 15.64 4.24
N SER A 307 -16.07 15.61 5.22
CA SER A 307 -16.12 16.43 6.42
C SER A 307 -14.70 16.55 7.01
N ARG A 308 -14.48 17.50 7.91
CA ARG A 308 -13.21 17.58 8.65
C ARG A 308 -12.90 16.29 9.41
N LYS A 309 -13.94 15.64 9.98
CA LYS A 309 -13.82 14.35 10.66
C LYS A 309 -13.38 13.25 9.71
N TYR A 310 -13.95 13.19 8.51
CA TYR A 310 -13.57 12.23 7.48
C TYR A 310 -12.08 12.32 7.12
N PHE A 311 -11.57 13.52 6.80
CA PHE A 311 -10.15 13.70 6.46
C PHE A 311 -9.23 13.43 7.65
N LYS A 312 -9.66 13.73 8.88
CA LYS A 312 -8.93 13.32 10.09
C LYS A 312 -8.85 11.80 10.20
N ASN A 313 -9.96 11.09 10.00
CA ASN A 313 -10.01 9.63 10.01
C ASN A 313 -9.10 9.03 8.93
N LEU A 314 -9.15 9.57 7.71
CA LEU A 314 -8.30 9.14 6.59
C LEU A 314 -6.81 9.23 6.94
N LYS A 315 -6.40 10.32 7.60
CA LYS A 315 -5.02 10.49 8.09
C LYS A 315 -4.67 9.51 9.20
N THR A 316 -5.55 9.31 10.18
CA THR A 316 -5.25 8.52 11.38
C THR A 316 -5.40 7.01 11.21
N ALA A 317 -6.15 6.57 10.20
CA ALA A 317 -6.34 5.16 9.86
C ALA A 317 -5.36 4.69 8.77
N HIS A 318 -4.50 5.58 8.29
CA HIS A 318 -3.47 5.25 7.33
C HIS A 318 -2.43 4.31 7.95
N GLN A 319 -2.06 3.31 7.17
CA GLN A 319 -0.96 2.39 7.40
C GLN A 319 -0.23 2.22 6.07
N SER A 320 1.08 2.01 6.12
CA SER A 320 1.85 1.69 4.92
C SER A 320 1.80 0.20 4.65
N HIS A 321 1.76 -0.13 3.37
CA HIS A 321 1.60 -1.49 2.88
C HIS A 321 2.29 -1.61 1.53
N TYR A 322 3.04 -2.69 1.34
CA TYR A 322 3.56 -3.02 0.03
C TYR A 322 3.66 -4.53 -0.14
N GLU A 323 3.68 -4.95 -1.39
CA GLU A 323 3.58 -6.34 -1.78
C GLU A 323 4.65 -6.69 -2.80
N GLN A 324 5.06 -7.96 -2.83
CA GLN A 324 6.04 -8.45 -3.78
C GLN A 324 5.78 -9.92 -4.10
N PHE A 325 5.88 -10.28 -5.38
CA PHE A 325 5.84 -11.68 -5.81
C PHE A 325 7.24 -12.27 -5.82
N GLY A 326 7.30 -13.57 -5.59
CA GLY A 326 8.52 -14.32 -5.39
C GLY A 326 8.32 -15.80 -5.56
N VAL A 327 9.31 -16.55 -5.09
CA VAL A 327 9.33 -18.01 -5.06
C VAL A 327 9.75 -18.43 -3.67
N MET A 328 9.03 -19.39 -3.10
CA MET A 328 9.38 -20.05 -1.85
C MET A 328 10.00 -21.40 -2.18
N LYS A 329 11.29 -21.58 -1.88
CA LYS A 329 11.93 -22.89 -1.85
C LYS A 329 11.93 -23.39 -0.42
N CYS A 330 11.24 -24.49 -0.15
CA CYS A 330 11.15 -25.04 1.19
C CYS A 330 11.55 -26.51 1.26
N ASN A 331 12.11 -26.87 2.41
CA ASN A 331 12.22 -28.23 2.87
C ASN A 331 11.50 -28.32 4.22
N PHE A 332 10.80 -29.43 4.44
CA PHE A 332 10.13 -29.62 5.72
C PHE A 332 9.87 -31.08 6.01
N THR A 333 9.70 -31.39 7.28
CA THR A 333 9.29 -32.70 7.77
C THR A 333 7.93 -32.62 8.43
N ILE A 334 7.12 -33.67 8.24
CA ILE A 334 5.92 -33.93 9.03
C ILE A 334 6.15 -35.31 9.65
N ASP A 335 6.37 -35.33 10.97
CA ASP A 335 6.89 -36.47 11.72
C ASP A 335 8.18 -37.06 11.10
N LYS A 336 8.05 -38.09 10.26
CA LYS A 336 9.17 -38.81 9.62
C LYS A 336 9.22 -38.64 8.10
N GLU A 337 8.22 -37.98 7.51
CA GLU A 337 8.13 -37.78 6.07
C GLU A 337 8.73 -36.43 5.70
N SER A 338 9.63 -36.42 4.71
CA SER A 338 10.34 -35.22 4.26
C SER A 338 9.83 -34.77 2.90
N PHE A 339 9.76 -33.46 2.74
CA PHE A 339 9.32 -32.78 1.52
C PHE A 339 10.36 -31.76 1.11
N GLU A 340 10.58 -31.62 -0.20
CA GLU A 340 11.32 -30.51 -0.78
C GLU A 340 10.51 -29.97 -1.96
N ILE A 341 10.08 -28.71 -1.84
CA ILE A 341 9.12 -28.11 -2.76
C ILE A 341 9.52 -26.68 -3.07
N THR A 342 9.42 -26.31 -4.34
CA THR A 342 9.49 -24.91 -4.79
C THR A 342 8.10 -24.46 -5.25
N LEU A 343 7.65 -23.31 -4.76
CA LEU A 343 6.30 -22.76 -4.93
C LEU A 343 6.38 -21.31 -5.43
N PRO A 344 5.57 -20.89 -6.43
CA PRO A 344 5.24 -19.48 -6.61
C PRO A 344 4.73 -18.90 -5.29
N SER A 345 5.11 -17.66 -5.02
CA SER A 345 4.89 -17.07 -3.71
C SER A 345 4.60 -15.57 -3.79
N PHE A 346 3.96 -15.08 -2.76
CA PHE A 346 3.58 -13.70 -2.50
C PHE A 346 4.08 -13.35 -1.11
N ARG A 347 4.52 -12.10 -0.94
CA ARG A 347 4.83 -11.52 0.35
C ARG A 347 4.19 -10.15 0.47
N ASP A 348 3.60 -9.86 1.62
CA ASP A 348 3.29 -8.50 2.02
C ASP A 348 4.14 -8.05 3.22
N HIS A 349 4.19 -6.74 3.41
CA HIS A 349 4.73 -6.13 4.62
C HIS A 349 3.96 -4.84 4.88
N SER A 350 3.37 -4.76 6.06
CA SER A 350 2.55 -3.63 6.48
C SER A 350 2.91 -3.17 7.88
N PHE A 351 2.94 -1.86 8.07
CA PHE A 351 3.36 -1.26 9.33
C PHE A 351 2.75 0.13 9.50
N GLY A 352 2.76 0.63 10.72
CA GLY A 352 2.29 1.97 11.01
C GLY A 352 2.20 2.27 12.49
N GLN A 353 1.70 3.48 12.79
CA GLN A 353 1.50 3.94 14.16
C GLN A 353 0.59 3.01 14.96
N LYS A 354 -0.50 2.54 14.34
CA LYS A 354 -1.43 1.59 14.94
C LYS A 354 -2.24 0.87 13.88
N ARG A 355 -2.73 -0.32 14.21
CA ARG A 355 -3.76 -1.04 13.45
C ARG A 355 -4.95 -1.33 14.35
N ASP A 356 -6.09 -0.75 13.99
CA ASP A 356 -7.34 -0.95 14.69
C ASP A 356 -8.32 -1.71 13.80
N TRP A 357 -8.38 -3.02 14.01
CA TRP A 357 -9.24 -3.92 13.26
C TRP A 357 -10.73 -3.59 13.38
N THR A 358 -11.16 -2.90 14.45
CA THR A 358 -12.56 -2.48 14.63
C THR A 358 -13.03 -1.44 13.63
N LEU A 359 -12.10 -0.76 12.94
CA LEU A 359 -12.41 0.19 11.86
C LEU A 359 -12.86 -0.53 10.60
N MET A 360 -12.35 -1.73 10.37
CA MET A 360 -12.68 -2.56 9.21
C MET A 360 -14.06 -3.15 9.41
N HIS A 361 -14.91 -3.08 8.39
CA HIS A 361 -16.16 -3.84 8.38
C HIS A 361 -15.93 -5.21 7.75
N ARG A 362 -15.27 -5.22 6.58
CA ARG A 362 -14.88 -6.42 5.84
C ARG A 362 -13.89 -6.10 4.73
N TYR A 363 -13.15 -7.10 4.30
CA TYR A 363 -12.47 -7.07 3.02
C TYR A 363 -12.43 -8.47 2.40
N ALA A 364 -12.08 -8.52 1.12
CA ALA A 364 -11.69 -9.74 0.45
C ALA A 364 -10.43 -9.48 -0.37
N PHE A 365 -9.43 -10.34 -0.24
CA PHE A 365 -8.23 -10.36 -1.07
C PHE A 365 -8.10 -11.71 -1.78
N HIS A 366 -7.48 -11.68 -2.95
CA HIS A 366 -7.14 -12.86 -3.75
C HIS A 366 -5.69 -12.72 -4.23
N HIS A 367 -4.88 -13.71 -3.87
CA HIS A 367 -3.49 -13.83 -4.31
C HIS A 367 -3.41 -15.06 -5.21
N ILE A 368 -3.15 -14.85 -6.50
CA ILE A 368 -3.33 -15.85 -7.56
C ILE A 368 -2.01 -16.04 -8.29
N PHE A 369 -1.62 -17.29 -8.50
CA PHE A 369 -0.45 -17.69 -9.29
C PHE A 369 -0.92 -18.53 -10.48
N LEU A 370 -0.80 -17.97 -11.68
CA LEU A 370 -1.23 -18.62 -12.93
C LEU A 370 -0.07 -19.40 -13.56
N HIS A 371 -0.40 -20.47 -14.28
CA HIS A 371 0.59 -21.34 -14.90
C HIS A 371 1.41 -20.68 -16.02
N ASP A 372 0.92 -19.58 -16.60
CA ASP A 372 1.66 -18.81 -17.60
C ASP A 372 2.70 -17.85 -16.99
N GLY A 373 2.82 -17.84 -15.64
CA GLY A 373 3.73 -16.99 -14.89
C GLY A 373 3.13 -15.66 -14.44
N THR A 374 1.89 -15.36 -14.83
CA THR A 374 1.17 -14.17 -14.35
C THR A 374 0.76 -14.36 -12.89
N SER A 375 1.05 -13.36 -12.05
CA SER A 375 0.60 -13.33 -10.66
C SER A 375 -0.33 -12.14 -10.42
N ILE A 376 -1.37 -12.32 -9.61
CA ILE A 376 -2.39 -11.29 -9.34
C ILE A 376 -2.58 -11.15 -7.84
N SER A 377 -2.51 -9.93 -7.33
CA SER A 377 -2.98 -9.56 -6.01
C SER A 377 -4.14 -8.59 -6.23
N VAL A 378 -5.34 -8.92 -5.78
CA VAL A 378 -6.52 -8.07 -5.98
C VAL A 378 -7.41 -8.13 -4.76
N GLY A 379 -7.92 -6.97 -4.34
CA GLY A 379 -8.77 -6.90 -3.17
C GLY A 379 -9.77 -5.77 -3.18
N ILE A 380 -10.77 -5.91 -2.31
CA ILE A 380 -11.77 -4.89 -2.04
C ILE A 380 -11.89 -4.73 -0.53
N ILE A 381 -11.73 -3.49 -0.09
CA ILE A 381 -11.75 -3.11 1.32
C ILE A 381 -13.01 -2.29 1.62
N CYS A 382 -13.70 -2.61 2.70
CA CYS A 382 -14.77 -1.82 3.29
C CYS A 382 -14.38 -1.41 4.71
N GLN A 383 -13.89 -0.18 4.82
CA GLN A 383 -13.59 0.50 6.07
C GLN A 383 -14.46 1.77 6.13
N PRO A 384 -15.70 1.71 6.65
CA PRO A 384 -16.68 2.79 6.51
C PRO A 384 -16.23 4.17 7.01
N SER A 385 -15.22 4.22 7.89
CA SER A 385 -14.65 5.48 8.39
C SER A 385 -13.74 6.19 7.37
N THR A 386 -13.29 5.52 6.31
CA THR A 386 -12.40 6.04 5.26
C THR A 386 -12.87 5.73 3.83
N ALA A 387 -13.30 4.50 3.57
CA ALA A 387 -13.85 4.09 2.28
C ALA A 387 -14.79 2.89 2.48
N THR A 388 -16.07 3.07 2.15
CA THR A 388 -17.08 2.01 2.10
C THR A 388 -16.79 0.99 1.00
N ARG A 389 -15.99 1.39 0.00
CA ARG A 389 -15.46 0.51 -1.04
C ARG A 389 -14.18 1.08 -1.63
N MET A 390 -13.07 0.40 -1.39
CA MET A 390 -11.78 0.68 -2.00
C MET A 390 -11.30 -0.55 -2.79
N GLU A 391 -11.09 -0.37 -4.08
CA GLU A 391 -10.57 -1.38 -5.01
C GLU A 391 -9.05 -1.24 -5.04
N VAL A 392 -8.32 -2.34 -4.81
CA VAL A 392 -6.86 -2.32 -4.73
C VAL A 392 -6.25 -3.56 -5.37
N GLY A 393 -4.94 -3.48 -5.66
CA GLY A 393 -4.17 -4.60 -6.19
C GLY A 393 -3.43 -4.28 -7.46
N TYR A 394 -2.76 -5.30 -8.00
CA TYR A 394 -1.96 -5.24 -9.21
C TYR A 394 -1.80 -6.62 -9.84
N VAL A 395 -1.43 -6.62 -11.12
CA VAL A 395 -1.02 -7.80 -11.87
C VAL A 395 0.48 -7.72 -12.12
N ALA A 396 1.23 -8.75 -11.76
CA ALA A 396 2.62 -8.93 -12.16
C ALA A 396 2.68 -9.88 -13.35
N LEU A 397 3.18 -9.37 -14.48
CA LEU A 397 3.34 -10.13 -15.70
C LEU A 397 4.66 -10.93 -15.68
N PRO A 398 4.79 -12.00 -16.49
CA PRO A 398 6.05 -12.73 -16.65
C PRO A 398 7.23 -11.85 -17.10
N SER A 399 6.94 -10.73 -17.77
CA SER A 399 7.92 -9.70 -18.16
C SER A 399 8.50 -8.90 -16.98
N ARG A 400 8.02 -9.13 -15.75
CA ARG A 400 8.26 -8.36 -14.52
C ARG A 400 7.61 -6.98 -14.46
N GLU A 401 6.84 -6.61 -15.48
CA GLU A 401 5.99 -5.43 -15.45
C GLU A 401 4.86 -5.61 -14.44
N THR A 402 4.55 -4.55 -13.69
CA THR A 402 3.41 -4.51 -12.76
C THR A 402 2.36 -3.53 -13.26
N LEU A 403 1.11 -3.98 -13.32
CA LEU A 403 -0.03 -3.21 -13.78
C LEU A 403 -1.01 -3.00 -12.62
N PRO A 404 -1.25 -1.76 -12.15
CA PRO A 404 -2.20 -1.54 -11.06
C PRO A 404 -3.62 -1.88 -11.52
N VAL A 405 -4.41 -2.42 -10.59
CA VAL A 405 -5.83 -2.71 -10.83
C VAL A 405 -6.61 -1.39 -10.96
N GLU A 406 -7.35 -1.26 -12.07
CA GLU A 406 -8.15 -0.07 -12.38
C GLU A 406 -9.55 -0.12 -11.77
N TRP A 407 -10.16 -1.31 -11.74
CA TRP A 407 -11.46 -1.58 -11.13
C TRP A 407 -11.64 -3.08 -10.89
N VAL A 408 -12.53 -3.40 -9.94
CA VAL A 408 -12.95 -4.76 -9.59
C VAL A 408 -14.47 -4.80 -9.48
N GLU A 409 -15.12 -5.71 -10.19
CA GLU A 409 -16.59 -5.81 -10.23
C GLU A 409 -17.17 -6.50 -9.00
N MET A 410 -16.39 -7.35 -8.33
CA MET A 410 -16.83 -8.15 -7.18
C MET A 410 -17.53 -7.27 -6.12
N GLN A 411 -18.74 -7.64 -5.72
CA GLN A 411 -19.50 -6.90 -4.71
C GLN A 411 -19.42 -7.61 -3.37
N LEU A 412 -18.83 -6.96 -2.36
CA LEU A 412 -18.66 -7.55 -1.03
C LEU A 412 -20.01 -7.94 -0.40
N TYR A 413 -21.07 -7.15 -0.64
CA TYR A 413 -22.41 -7.45 -0.16
C TYR A 413 -23.07 -8.65 -0.85
N GLN A 414 -22.57 -9.09 -2.01
CA GLN A 414 -23.04 -10.29 -2.68
C GLN A 414 -22.21 -11.53 -2.32
N HIS A 415 -20.91 -11.34 -2.07
CA HIS A 415 -19.94 -12.43 -1.94
C HIS A 415 -19.55 -12.76 -0.50
N GLY A 416 -20.24 -12.22 0.50
CA GLY A 416 -19.91 -12.51 1.90
C GLY A 416 -20.74 -11.74 2.93
N GLU A 417 -21.82 -11.07 2.53
CA GLU A 417 -22.73 -10.49 3.52
C GLU A 417 -23.30 -11.59 4.41
N GLY A 418 -23.26 -11.39 5.73
CA GLY A 418 -23.65 -12.41 6.71
C GLY A 418 -22.52 -13.28 7.25
N GLY A 419 -21.28 -13.12 6.75
CA GLY A 419 -20.12 -13.83 7.30
C GLY A 419 -19.76 -15.15 6.62
N GLU A 420 -20.52 -15.58 5.62
CA GLU A 420 -20.24 -16.78 4.84
C GLU A 420 -20.07 -16.39 3.37
N ALA A 421 -18.88 -16.66 2.82
CA ALA A 421 -18.56 -16.35 1.43
C ALA A 421 -18.77 -17.60 0.54
N PRO A 422 -19.15 -17.43 -0.74
CA PRO A 422 -19.34 -18.56 -1.64
C PRO A 422 -18.03 -19.30 -1.87
N ARG A 423 -18.14 -20.62 -2.04
CA ARG A 423 -17.01 -21.51 -2.34
C ARG A 423 -16.71 -21.62 -3.84
N ASP A 424 -17.70 -21.31 -4.68
CA ASP A 424 -17.60 -21.29 -6.15
C ASP A 424 -18.22 -19.98 -6.64
N TYR A 425 -17.41 -19.13 -7.25
CA TYR A 425 -17.82 -17.80 -7.71
C TYR A 425 -16.83 -17.24 -8.74
N ALA A 426 -17.23 -16.14 -9.38
CA ALA A 426 -16.40 -15.44 -10.34
C ALA A 426 -16.61 -13.93 -10.28
N PHE A 427 -15.59 -13.19 -10.72
CA PHE A 427 -15.67 -11.74 -10.85
C PHE A 427 -14.74 -11.24 -11.96
N ARG A 428 -14.96 -10.00 -12.40
CA ARG A 428 -14.07 -9.33 -13.35
C ARG A 428 -13.24 -8.26 -12.67
N MET A 429 -12.04 -8.04 -13.20
CA MET A 429 -11.20 -6.90 -12.88
C MET A 429 -10.50 -6.41 -14.15
N LYS A 430 -9.96 -5.19 -14.11
CA LYS A 430 -9.14 -4.65 -15.21
C LYS A 430 -7.80 -4.17 -14.70
N ALA A 431 -6.74 -4.47 -15.44
CA ALA A 431 -5.42 -3.89 -15.26
C ALA A 431 -4.77 -3.73 -16.64
N GLY A 432 -4.27 -2.53 -16.95
CA GLY A 432 -3.80 -2.20 -18.30
C GLY A 432 -4.91 -2.35 -19.35
N ASP A 433 -4.57 -2.98 -20.47
CA ASP A 433 -5.50 -3.20 -21.59
C ASP A 433 -6.31 -4.50 -21.49
N VAL A 434 -6.17 -5.24 -20.39
CA VAL A 434 -6.78 -6.56 -20.22
C VAL A 434 -7.87 -6.54 -19.15
N ILE A 435 -9.02 -7.14 -19.48
CA ILE A 435 -10.05 -7.52 -18.51
C ILE A 435 -9.80 -8.98 -18.12
N TYR A 436 -9.62 -9.21 -16.83
CA TYR A 436 -9.40 -10.53 -16.25
C TYR A 436 -10.72 -11.04 -15.67
N ILE A 437 -11.19 -12.18 -16.17
CA ILE A 437 -12.33 -12.93 -15.64
C ILE A 437 -11.75 -13.97 -14.69
N VAL A 438 -11.93 -13.76 -13.40
CA VAL A 438 -11.40 -14.61 -12.32
C VAL A 438 -12.48 -15.56 -11.86
N GLN A 439 -12.24 -16.86 -11.95
CA GLN A 439 -13.06 -17.92 -11.39
C GLN A 439 -12.35 -18.52 -10.19
N VAL A 440 -13.08 -18.77 -9.10
CA VAL A 440 -12.54 -19.22 -7.82
C VAL A 440 -13.30 -20.45 -7.36
N LEU A 441 -12.56 -21.49 -6.99
CA LEU A 441 -13.09 -22.69 -6.34
C LEU A 441 -12.28 -23.02 -5.08
N VAL A 442 -12.93 -23.02 -3.93
CA VAL A 442 -12.30 -23.25 -2.62
C VAL A 442 -12.07 -24.75 -2.38
N GLU A 443 -10.80 -25.14 -2.24
CA GLU A 443 -10.36 -26.51 -1.92
C GLU A 443 -10.32 -26.74 -0.40
N TYR A 444 -9.68 -25.83 0.35
CA TYR A 444 -9.62 -25.85 1.81
C TYR A 444 -10.03 -24.49 2.39
N GLU A 445 -10.47 -24.46 3.65
CA GLU A 445 -10.85 -23.23 4.33
C GLU A 445 -10.59 -23.34 5.81
N SER A 446 -9.86 -22.39 6.42
CA SER A 446 -9.65 -22.32 7.86
C SER A 446 -10.06 -20.95 8.40
N ILE A 447 -10.52 -20.93 9.65
CA ILE A 447 -10.84 -19.70 10.36
C ILE A 447 -9.76 -19.42 11.39
N HIS A 448 -9.34 -18.16 11.48
CA HIS A 448 -8.50 -17.68 12.57
C HIS A 448 -8.92 -16.27 12.97
N PHE A 449 -8.51 -15.85 14.16
CA PHE A 449 -8.85 -14.54 14.72
C PHE A 449 -7.61 -13.71 14.97
N VAL A 450 -7.67 -12.43 14.60
CA VAL A 450 -6.56 -11.49 14.72
C VAL A 450 -6.91 -10.39 15.72
N SER A 451 -5.89 -9.83 16.35
CA SER A 451 -5.90 -8.98 17.55
C SER A 451 -6.00 -9.75 18.86
N GLN A 452 -5.58 -9.09 19.94
CA GLN A 452 -5.68 -9.59 21.31
C GLN A 452 -7.13 -9.89 21.74
N ASP A 453 -8.09 -9.15 21.17
CA ASP A 453 -9.51 -9.19 21.53
C ASP A 453 -10.34 -9.95 20.48
N TRP A 454 -9.67 -10.58 19.51
CA TRP A 454 -10.30 -11.21 18.35
C TRP A 454 -11.22 -10.24 17.59
N ASP A 455 -10.74 -9.03 17.30
CA ASP A 455 -11.54 -8.00 16.60
C ASP A 455 -11.83 -8.37 15.13
N ALA A 456 -11.00 -9.25 14.56
CA ALA A 456 -11.04 -9.65 13.17
C ALA A 456 -11.17 -11.17 13.06
N ARG A 457 -12.21 -11.64 12.38
CA ARG A 457 -12.34 -13.05 11.97
C ARG A 457 -11.92 -13.18 10.52
N MET A 458 -10.82 -13.88 10.29
CA MET A 458 -10.31 -14.18 8.97
C MET A 458 -10.79 -15.56 8.52
N VAL A 459 -11.24 -15.65 7.28
CA VAL A 459 -11.57 -16.90 6.60
C VAL A 459 -10.55 -17.09 5.50
N GLU A 460 -9.54 -17.90 5.80
CA GLU A 460 -8.41 -18.21 4.93
C GLU A 460 -8.81 -19.35 3.99
N ARG A 461 -8.84 -19.10 2.68
CA ARG A 461 -9.38 -20.07 1.71
C ARG A 461 -8.35 -20.40 0.65
N PHE A 462 -8.02 -21.67 0.55
CA PHE A 462 -7.03 -22.23 -0.36
C PHE A 462 -7.74 -22.63 -1.65
N CYS A 463 -7.39 -22.00 -2.76
CA CYS A 463 -8.26 -21.95 -3.92
C CYS A 463 -7.58 -22.43 -5.20
N LYS A 464 -8.36 -23.15 -6.00
CA LYS A 464 -8.16 -23.27 -7.44
C LYS A 464 -8.69 -22.03 -8.14
N PHE A 465 -7.90 -21.50 -9.06
CA PHE A 465 -8.29 -20.37 -9.89
C PHE A 465 -8.26 -20.73 -11.37
N VAL A 466 -9.13 -20.08 -12.13
CA VAL A 466 -9.01 -19.99 -13.59
C VAL A 466 -9.22 -18.53 -13.98
N VAL A 467 -8.25 -17.94 -14.67
CA VAL A 467 -8.31 -16.53 -15.08
C VAL A 467 -8.16 -16.46 -16.58
N ASN A 468 -9.19 -15.97 -17.28
CA ASN A 468 -9.22 -15.94 -18.75
C ASN A 468 -8.86 -17.31 -19.40
N GLY A 469 -9.29 -18.41 -18.78
CA GLY A 469 -8.98 -19.77 -19.21
C GLY A 469 -7.61 -20.30 -18.77
N VAL A 470 -6.75 -19.49 -18.15
CA VAL A 470 -5.46 -19.93 -17.60
C VAL A 470 -5.66 -20.46 -16.19
N PRO A 471 -5.36 -21.74 -15.92
CA PRO A 471 -5.47 -22.31 -14.58
C PRO A 471 -4.36 -21.80 -13.65
N GLY A 472 -4.67 -21.77 -12.35
CA GLY A 472 -3.74 -21.41 -11.30
C GLY A 472 -4.15 -21.93 -9.93
N ARG A 473 -3.35 -21.58 -8.93
CA ARG A 473 -3.59 -21.81 -7.51
C ARG A 473 -3.28 -20.56 -6.72
N GLY A 474 -3.82 -20.47 -5.52
CA GLY A 474 -3.63 -19.30 -4.69
C GLY A 474 -4.51 -19.32 -3.47
N VAL A 475 -4.71 -18.15 -2.89
CA VAL A 475 -5.48 -17.99 -1.67
C VAL A 475 -6.46 -16.85 -1.84
N SER A 476 -7.61 -16.97 -1.19
CA SER A 476 -8.49 -15.83 -0.94
C SER A 476 -8.74 -15.68 0.55
N GLU A 477 -8.51 -14.48 1.07
CA GLU A 477 -8.70 -14.14 2.48
C GLU A 477 -9.93 -13.25 2.59
N PHE A 478 -10.88 -13.67 3.43
CA PHE A 478 -12.08 -12.88 3.72
C PHE A 478 -12.07 -12.47 5.18
N HIS A 479 -12.02 -11.17 5.41
CA HIS A 479 -12.12 -10.60 6.75
C HIS A 479 -13.55 -10.21 7.07
N TYR A 480 -13.95 -10.51 8.30
CA TYR A 480 -15.15 -9.99 8.93
C TYR A 480 -14.82 -9.36 10.27
N ARG A 481 -15.39 -8.19 10.54
CA ARG A 481 -15.35 -7.63 11.89
C ARG A 481 -16.02 -8.59 12.87
N HIS A 482 -15.35 -8.87 13.97
CA HIS A 482 -15.86 -9.72 15.03
C HIS A 482 -16.09 -8.89 16.31
N GLN A 483 -17.13 -9.27 17.06
CA GLN A 483 -17.57 -8.57 18.28
C GLN A 483 -17.76 -9.51 19.47
N GLY A 484 -17.48 -10.80 19.32
CA GLY A 484 -17.66 -11.80 20.37
C GLY A 484 -16.56 -11.79 21.44
N GLY A 485 -15.47 -11.04 21.21
CA GLY A 485 -14.29 -11.05 22.08
C GLY A 485 -13.47 -12.34 21.97
N ARG A 486 -12.32 -12.37 22.65
CA ARG A 486 -11.51 -13.59 22.78
C ARG A 486 -12.04 -14.43 23.96
N PRO A 487 -12.37 -15.73 23.75
CA PRO A 487 -12.94 -16.57 24.79
C PRO A 487 -12.08 -16.72 26.05
N ASP A 488 -12.73 -16.87 27.21
CA ASP A 488 -12.05 -17.05 28.50
C ASP A 488 -11.23 -18.33 28.57
N ASP A 489 -11.70 -19.41 27.95
CA ASP A 489 -11.01 -20.71 27.94
C ASP A 489 -9.70 -20.68 27.13
N VAL A 490 -9.62 -19.78 26.15
CA VAL A 490 -8.41 -19.48 25.38
C VAL A 490 -7.50 -18.55 26.19
N SER A 491 -8.02 -17.41 26.62
CA SER A 491 -7.23 -16.35 27.26
C SER A 491 -6.71 -16.72 28.66
N GLN A 492 -7.38 -17.61 29.40
CA GLN A 492 -6.91 -18.07 30.72
C GLN A 492 -5.53 -18.76 30.68
N ASN A 493 -5.16 -19.31 29.52
CA ASN A 493 -3.89 -19.99 29.29
C ASN A 493 -2.75 -19.01 28.93
N ASP A 494 -3.05 -17.72 28.79
CA ASP A 494 -2.03 -16.71 28.52
C ASP A 494 -1.08 -16.54 29.71
N PRO A 495 0.17 -16.09 29.44
CA PRO A 495 1.10 -15.75 30.49
C PRO A 495 0.50 -14.80 31.53
N GLU A 496 0.78 -15.06 32.80
CA GLU A 496 0.20 -14.30 33.92
C GLU A 496 0.48 -12.79 33.82
N TRP A 497 1.67 -12.41 33.35
CA TRP A 497 2.05 -11.02 33.16
C TRP A 497 1.14 -10.32 32.14
N TYR A 498 0.75 -11.01 31.07
CA TYR A 498 -0.07 -10.46 29.99
C TYR A 498 -1.51 -10.24 30.47
N ARG A 499 -2.09 -11.25 31.13
CA ARG A 499 -3.44 -11.16 31.71
C ARG A 499 -3.56 -10.00 32.70
N LYS A 500 -2.56 -9.81 33.57
CA LYS A 500 -2.55 -8.71 34.55
C LYS A 500 -2.41 -7.31 33.93
N MET A 501 -1.80 -7.21 32.76
CA MET A 501 -1.61 -5.94 32.04
C MET A 501 -2.85 -5.52 31.26
N CYS A 502 -3.54 -6.46 30.60
CA CYS A 502 -4.71 -6.15 29.77
C CYS A 502 -5.88 -5.55 30.59
N HIS A 503 -5.98 -5.86 31.88
CA HIS A 503 -6.97 -5.24 32.78
C HIS A 503 -6.62 -3.80 33.22
N LYS A 504 -5.52 -3.20 32.74
CA LYS A 504 -5.02 -1.89 33.19
C LYS A 504 -4.85 -0.83 32.09
N ILE A 505 -5.12 -1.15 30.82
CA ILE A 505 -4.91 -0.24 29.68
C ILE A 505 -6.23 0.31 29.17
#